data_AF-A0A4R9PAV7-F1
#
_entry.id   AF-A0A4R9PAV7-F1
#
_cell.length_a   1.000
_cell.length_b   1.000
_cell.length_c   1.000
_cell.angle_alpha   90.00
_cell.angle_beta   90.00
_cell.angle_gamma   90.00
#
_symmetry.space_group_name_H-M   'P 1'
#
loop_
_entity.id
_entity.type
_entity.pdbx_description
1 polymer ?
#
loop_
_entity_poly.entity_id
_entity_poly.type
_entity_poly.pdbx_seq_one_letter_code
_entity_poly.pdbx_strand_id
1 'polypeptide(L)'
;IALNILSNAIRYTQAGGQVIVSTAYEASGDVVMRVRDTGIGMTQAEIEQALKPFKQINALKRGRGDGTGLGLPLTKAMVEAN
;
A
#
# COMPACT_ATOMS: atom_id res chain seq x y z
N ILE A 1 0.16 10.80 0.91
CA ILE A 1 0.57 9.70 0.02
C ILE A 1 1.46 8.70 0.77
N ALA A 2 2.72 9.04 1.08
CA ALA A 2 3.68 8.11 1.70
C ALA A 2 3.22 7.46 3.02
N LEU A 3 2.61 8.23 3.94
CA LEU A 3 2.11 7.70 5.22
C LEU A 3 1.08 6.57 5.06
N ASN A 4 0.21 6.64 4.05
CA ASN A 4 -0.78 5.59 3.82
C ASN A 4 -0.11 4.30 3.33
N ILE A 5 0.87 4.40 2.43
CA ILE A 5 1.64 3.24 1.96
C ILE A 5 2.43 2.62 3.12
N LEU A 6 3.12 3.43 3.92
CA LEU A 6 3.88 2.96 5.09
C LEU A 6 2.97 2.32 6.15
N SER A 7 1.82 2.93 6.43
CA SER A 7 0.85 2.35 7.36
C SER A 7 0.34 0.98 6.88
N ASN A 8 0.12 0.80 5.59
CA ASN A 8 -0.29 -0.50 5.04
C ASN A 8 0.84 -1.53 5.15
N ALA A 9 2.06 -1.15 4.76
CA ALA A 9 3.23 -2.01 4.88
C ALA A 9 3.42 -2.52 6.32
N ILE A 10 3.35 -1.63 7.31
CA ILE A 10 3.45 -2.00 8.73
C ILE A 10 2.27 -2.88 9.16
N ARG A 11 1.05 -2.52 8.79
CA ARG A 11 -0.16 -3.25 9.19
C ARG A 11 -0.18 -4.69 8.68
N TYR A 12 0.34 -4.94 7.47
CA TYR A 12 0.27 -6.24 6.81
C TYR A 12 1.55 -7.08 6.92
N THR A 13 2.58 -6.55 7.58
CA THR A 13 3.81 -7.28 7.92
C THR A 13 3.70 -7.90 9.31
N GLN A 14 3.92 -9.22 9.40
CA GLN A 14 3.90 -9.93 10.68
C GLN A 14 5.13 -9.59 11.54
N ALA A 15 5.06 -9.89 12.84
CA ALA A 15 6.17 -9.74 13.77
C ALA A 15 7.43 -10.47 13.25
N GLY A 16 8.58 -9.80 13.33
CA GLY A 16 9.86 -10.29 12.78
C GLY A 16 10.05 -10.03 11.29
N GLY A 17 9.03 -9.52 10.59
CA GLY A 17 9.15 -9.06 9.21
C GLY A 17 9.82 -7.69 9.09
N GLN A 18 10.01 -7.25 7.84
CA GLN A 18 10.73 -6.01 7.53
C GLN A 18 9.89 -5.10 6.64
N VAL A 19 9.98 -3.80 6.90
CA VAL A 19 9.54 -2.74 5.99
C VAL A 19 10.75 -1.90 5.63
N ILE A 20 11.06 -1.82 4.35
CA ILE A 20 12.23 -1.15 3.78
C ILE A 20 11.74 0.03 2.96
N VAL A 21 12.28 1.21 3.25
CA VAL A 21 12.02 2.44 2.51
C VAL A 21 13.31 2.87 1.86
N SER A 22 13.28 3.09 0.55
CA SER A 22 14.42 3.60 -0.20
C SER A 22 13.99 4.71 -1.14
N THR A 23 14.94 5.58 -1.47
CA THR A 23 14.77 6.62 -2.48
C THR A 23 15.94 6.57 -3.44
N ALA A 24 15.68 6.88 -4.70
CA ALA A 24 16.70 6.97 -5.73
C ALA A 24 16.31 8.04 -6.75
N TYR A 25 17.30 8.66 -7.36
CA TYR A 25 17.09 9.43 -8.58
C TYR A 25 17.02 8.47 -9.78
N GLU A 26 16.04 8.66 -10.64
CA GLU A 26 15.99 8.04 -11.96
C GLU A 26 16.80 8.88 -12.97
N ALA A 27 17.15 8.28 -14.11
CA ALA A 27 17.89 8.98 -15.16
C ALA A 27 17.14 10.21 -15.72
N SER A 28 15.82 10.26 -15.56
CA SER A 28 14.98 11.43 -15.90
C SER A 28 15.18 12.62 -14.97
N GLY A 29 15.83 12.44 -13.82
CA GLY A 29 15.92 13.44 -12.75
C GLY A 29 14.81 13.33 -11.70
N ASP A 30 13.82 12.44 -11.90
CA ASP A 30 12.75 12.20 -10.94
C ASP A 30 13.26 11.47 -9.70
N VAL A 31 12.64 11.73 -8.55
CA VAL A 31 12.89 10.97 -7.32
C VAL A 31 11.85 9.86 -7.19
N VAL A 32 12.32 8.61 -7.13
CA VAL A 32 11.48 7.45 -6.87
C VAL A 32 11.61 7.01 -5.42
N MET A 33 10.49 7.02 -4.69
CA MET A 33 10.36 6.41 -3.38
C MET A 33 9.82 4.99 -3.53
N ARG A 34 10.55 3.99 -2.99
CA ARG A 34 10.13 2.60 -2.95
C ARG A 34 9.86 2.19 -1.50
N VAL A 35 8.70 1.56 -1.29
CA VAL A 35 8.35 0.91 -0.02
C VAL A 35 8.19 -0.57 -0.30
N ARG A 36 8.97 -1.41 0.36
CA ARG A 36 8.90 -2.86 0.27
C ARG A 36 8.64 -3.43 1.64
N ASP A 37 7.74 -4.39 1.72
CA ASP A 37 7.50 -5.17 2.94
C ASP A 37 7.64 -6.68 2.71
N THR A 38 7.72 -7.44 3.80
CA THR A 38 7.76 -8.90 3.79
C THR A 38 6.47 -9.51 4.34
N GLY A 39 5.35 -8.79 4.23
CA GLY A 39 4.06 -9.20 4.75
C GLY A 39 3.40 -10.28 3.91
N ILE A 40 2.07 -10.41 4.10
CA ILE A 40 1.26 -11.43 3.40
C ILE A 40 1.28 -11.33 1.87
N GLY A 41 1.70 -10.19 1.32
CA GLY A 41 1.69 -9.92 -0.11
C GLY A 41 0.28 -9.80 -0.69
N MET A 42 0.22 -9.63 -2.02
CA MET A 42 -1.00 -9.62 -2.82
C MET A 42 -0.68 -10.24 -4.18
N THR A 43 -1.61 -11.01 -4.72
CA THR A 43 -1.63 -11.40 -6.13
C THR A 43 -2.00 -10.21 -7.02
N GLN A 44 -1.78 -10.34 -8.33
CA GLN A 44 -2.11 -9.26 -9.28
C GLN A 44 -3.59 -8.88 -9.26
N ALA A 45 -4.49 -9.87 -9.22
CA ALA A 45 -5.94 -9.63 -9.14
C ALA A 45 -6.34 -8.92 -7.84
N GLU A 46 -5.67 -9.25 -6.74
CA GLU A 46 -5.89 -8.60 -5.45
C GLU A 46 -5.42 -7.14 -5.46
N ILE A 47 -4.29 -6.83 -6.12
CA ILE A 47 -3.83 -5.46 -6.32
C ILE A 47 -4.88 -4.65 -7.10
N GLU A 48 -5.38 -5.18 -8.21
CA GLU A 48 -6.43 -4.53 -9.01
C GLU A 48 -7.69 -4.27 -8.19
N GLN A 49 -8.06 -5.20 -7.31
CA GLN A 49 -9.18 -5.03 -6.40
C GLN A 49 -8.89 -3.99 -5.31
N ALA A 50 -7.69 -3.95 -4.74
CA ALA A 50 -7.27 -3.02 -3.69
C ALA A 50 -7.28 -1.56 -4.16
N LEU A 51 -7.06 -1.34 -5.46
CA LEU A 51 -7.08 -0.02 -6.08
C LEU A 51 -8.51 0.48 -6.40
N LYS A 52 -9.55 -0.34 -6.21
CA LYS A 52 -10.94 0.06 -6.38
C LYS A 52 -11.50 0.64 -5.07
N PRO A 53 -12.27 1.75 -5.12
CA PRO A 53 -12.92 2.32 -3.93
C PRO A 53 -13.76 1.30 -3.16
N PHE A 54 -13.65 1.33 -1.83
CA PHE A 54 -14.42 0.50 -0.90
C PHE A 54 -14.18 -1.01 -1.02
N LYS A 55 -13.19 -1.44 -1.80
CA LYS A 55 -12.82 -2.85 -1.93
C LYS A 55 -11.71 -3.20 -0.95
N GLN A 56 -11.83 -4.38 -0.35
CA GLN A 56 -10.83 -4.99 0.53
C GLN A 56 -10.65 -6.44 0.14
N ILE A 57 -9.43 -6.93 0.34
CA ILE A 57 -8.97 -8.20 -0.23
C ILE A 57 -9.27 -9.38 0.70
N ASN A 58 -9.48 -9.13 2.00
CA ASN A 58 -9.69 -10.17 3.02
C ASN A 58 -10.84 -9.83 3.98
N ALA A 59 -12.06 -9.67 3.46
CA ALA A 59 -13.26 -9.32 4.24
C ALA A 59 -13.73 -10.39 5.26
N LEU A 60 -13.12 -11.59 5.26
CA LEU A 60 -13.55 -12.74 6.07
C LEU A 60 -12.91 -12.80 7.46
N LYS A 61 -11.84 -12.05 7.74
CA LYS A 61 -11.21 -11.93 9.07
C LYS A 61 -11.47 -10.54 9.65
N ARG A 62 -12.72 -10.21 9.99
CA ARG A 62 -13.06 -8.88 10.52
C ARG A 62 -12.92 -8.77 12.03
N GLY A 63 -12.28 -7.68 12.44
CA GLY A 63 -12.40 -7.06 13.76
C GLY A 63 -13.12 -5.72 13.67
N ARG A 64 -13.53 -5.16 14.81
CA ARG A 64 -14.08 -3.80 14.87
C ARG A 64 -12.92 -2.81 14.67
N GLY A 65 -12.92 -2.02 13.59
CA GLY A 65 -11.88 -1.03 13.30
C GLY A 65 -11.13 -1.21 11.96
N ASP A 66 -11.56 -2.14 11.11
CA ASP A 66 -10.98 -2.29 9.77
C ASP A 66 -11.24 -1.04 8.91
N GLY A 67 -10.22 -0.62 8.12
CA GLY A 67 -10.22 0.64 7.38
C GLY A 67 -11.34 0.75 6.34
N THR A 68 -11.54 1.92 5.73
CA THR A 68 -12.67 2.16 4.79
C THR A 68 -12.49 1.53 3.40
N GLY A 69 -11.32 0.97 3.10
CA GLY A 69 -10.97 0.54 1.73
C GLY A 69 -10.74 1.71 0.77
N LEU A 70 -10.55 2.93 1.27
CA LEU A 70 -10.28 4.12 0.43
C LEU A 70 -8.81 4.54 0.40
N GLY A 71 -7.97 4.00 1.29
CA GLY A 71 -6.57 4.44 1.42
C GLY A 71 -5.77 4.31 0.12
N LEU A 72 -5.69 3.11 -0.46
CA LEU A 72 -4.94 2.88 -1.71
C LEU A 72 -5.54 3.59 -2.93
N PRO A 73 -6.86 3.54 -3.19
CA PRO A 73 -7.46 4.28 -4.30
C PRO A 73 -7.19 5.79 -4.23
N LEU A 74 -7.32 6.40 -3.06
CA LEU A 74 -7.04 7.83 -2.87
C LEU A 74 -5.55 8.13 -3.05
N THR A 75 -4.67 7.27 -2.53
CA THR A 75 -3.23 7.44 -2.69
C THR A 75 -2.82 7.42 -4.17
N LYS A 76 -3.38 6.51 -4.97
CA LYS A 76 -3.16 6.46 -6.41
C LYS A 76 -3.63 7.75 -7.09
N ALA A 77 -4.86 8.18 -6.83
CA ALA A 77 -5.41 9.40 -7.42
C ALA A 77 -4.59 10.66 -7.07
N MET A 78 -4.07 10.76 -5.84
CA MET A 78 -3.20 11.87 -5.44
C MET A 78 -1.83 11.85 -6.14
N VAL A 79 -1.28 10.66 -6.42
CA VAL A 79 -0.03 10.54 -7.19
C VAL A 79 -0.25 10.91 -8.65
N GLU A 80 -1.37 10.49 -9.26
CA GLU A 80 -1.67 10.75 -10.67
C GLU A 80 -2.11 12.20 -10.94
N ALA A 81 -2.57 12.93 -9.91
CA ALA A 81 -3.02 14.31 -10.02
C ALA A 81 -1.91 15.36 -9.81
N ASN A 82 -0.70 14.95 -9.40
CA ASN A 82 0.48 15.81 -9.30
C ASN A 82 1.42 15.53 -10.48
#